data_AF-B6TTM4-F1
#
_entry.id   AF-B6TTM4-F1
#
_cell.length_a   1.000
_cell.length_b   1.000
_cell.length_c   1.000
_cell.angle_alpha   90.00
_cell.angle_beta   90.00
_cell.angle_gamma   90.00
#
_symmetry.space_group_name_H-M   'P 1'
#
loop_
_entity.id
_entity.type
_entity.pdbx_description
1 polymer ?
#
loop_
_entity_poly.entity_id
_entity_poly.type
_entity_poly.pdbx_seq_one_letter_code
_entity_poly.pdbx_strand_id
1 'polypeptide(L)'
;MASEKSKILVVGGKTFRREYVPEEAVLKQIQESPIPLNIILAIGHAAFVRGEQTGFEIDPAKGVDASELYPDVKYTTVDEYLNRFL
;
A
#
# COMPACT_ATOMS: atom_id res chain seq x y z
N MET A 1 -4.84 -11.74 -23.04
CA MET A 1 -5.51 -12.68 -22.11
C MET A 1 -4.59 -12.89 -20.91
N ALA A 2 -4.84 -12.21 -19.79
CA ALA A 2 -4.00 -12.34 -18.61
C ALA A 2 -4.23 -13.72 -17.95
N SER A 3 -3.15 -14.47 -17.78
CA SER A 3 -3.09 -15.82 -17.19
C SER A 3 -3.82 -15.89 -15.84
N GLU A 4 -4.57 -16.96 -15.63
CA GLU A 4 -5.40 -17.22 -14.44
C GLU A 4 -4.64 -17.16 -13.10
N LYS A 5 -3.31 -17.31 -13.13
CA LYS A 5 -2.41 -17.12 -11.97
C LYS A 5 -2.36 -15.67 -11.46
N SER A 6 -2.68 -14.67 -12.27
CA SER A 6 -2.65 -13.26 -11.83
C SER A 6 -3.86 -12.88 -10.96
N LYS A 7 -4.87 -13.75 -10.85
CA LYS A 7 -6.12 -13.50 -10.13
C LYS A 7 -6.16 -14.08 -8.71
N ILE A 8 -5.13 -14.80 -8.28
CA ILE A 8 -5.10 -15.47 -6.99
C ILE A 8 -3.96 -14.90 -6.15
N LEU A 9 -4.27 -14.54 -4.90
CA LEU A 9 -3.29 -14.16 -3.88
C LEU A 9 -3.39 -15.15 -2.72
N VAL A 10 -2.25 -15.68 -2.27
CA VAL A 10 -2.20 -16.53 -1.07
C VAL A 10 -1.54 -15.73 0.05
N VAL A 11 -2.27 -15.54 1.15
CA VAL A 11 -1.79 -14.87 2.37
C VAL A 11 -2.21 -15.71 3.56
N GLY A 12 -1.27 -16.06 4.45
CA GLY A 12 -1.57 -16.84 5.66
C GLY A 12 -2.20 -18.21 5.39
N GLY A 13 -1.83 -18.87 4.30
CA GLY A 13 -2.42 -20.16 3.87
C GLY A 13 -3.85 -20.07 3.32
N LYS A 14 -4.43 -18.86 3.20
CA LYS A 14 -5.76 -18.63 2.62
C LYS A 14 -5.63 -18.06 1.21
N THR A 15 -6.58 -18.43 0.36
CA THR A 15 -6.64 -18.03 -1.04
C THR A 15 -7.65 -16.91 -1.25
N PHE A 16 -7.21 -15.79 -1.81
CA PHE A 16 -8.04 -14.63 -2.12
C PHE A 16 -8.14 -14.42 -3.63
N ARG A 17 -9.34 -14.07 -4.08
CA ARG A 17 -9.56 -13.61 -5.45
C ARG A 17 -9.15 -12.14 -5.55
N ARG A 18 -8.25 -11.83 -6.47
CA ARG A 18 -7.83 -10.48 -6.78
C ARG A 18 -8.74 -9.88 -7.85
N GLU A 19 -9.03 -8.61 -7.69
CA GLU A 19 -9.60 -7.77 -8.72
C GLU A 19 -8.65 -6.60 -8.98
N TYR A 20 -8.50 -6.24 -10.25
CA TYR A 20 -7.72 -5.07 -10.63
C TYR A 20 -8.68 -3.91 -10.86
N VAL A 21 -8.44 -2.81 -10.15
CA VAL A 21 -9.21 -1.58 -10.29
C VAL A 21 -8.33 -0.55 -11.00
N PRO A 22 -8.71 -0.05 -12.19
CA PRO A 22 -7.94 0.95 -12.90
C PRO A 22 -7.98 2.30 -12.16
N GLU A 23 -6.94 3.12 -12.33
CA GLU A 23 -6.79 4.40 -11.65
C GLU A 23 -8.01 5.32 -11.86
N GLU A 24 -8.54 5.37 -13.08
CA GLU A 24 -9.70 6.20 -13.42
C GLU A 24 -10.95 5.82 -12.62
N ALA A 25 -11.12 4.52 -12.33
CA ALA A 25 -12.21 4.06 -11.50
C ALA A 25 -12.02 4.47 -10.03
N VAL A 26 -10.78 4.46 -9.53
CA VAL A 26 -10.46 4.95 -8.17
C VAL A 26 -10.72 6.46 -8.07
N LEU A 27 -10.27 7.25 -9.06
CA LEU A 27 -10.50 8.70 -9.09
C LEU A 27 -11.99 9.04 -9.10
N LYS A 28 -12.78 8.28 -9.87
CA LYS A 28 -14.24 8.42 -9.86
C LYS A 28 -14.84 8.12 -8.49
N GLN A 29 -14.42 7.03 -7.84
CA GLN A 29 -14.89 6.69 -6.50
C GLN A 29 -14.54 7.78 -5.47
N ILE A 30 -13.37 8.41 -5.55
CA ILE A 30 -12.99 9.54 -4.69
C ILE A 30 -13.97 10.71 -4.87
N GLN A 31 -14.31 11.06 -6.11
CA GLN A 31 -15.22 12.17 -6.40
C GLN A 31 -16.66 11.90 -5.93
N GLU A 32 -17.12 10.66 -6.02
CA GLU A 32 -18.51 10.28 -5.73
C GLU A 32 -18.74 9.87 -4.26
N SER A 33 -17.68 9.54 -3.51
CA SER A 33 -17.80 9.09 -2.12
C SER A 33 -18.06 10.23 -1.13
N PRO A 34 -18.86 10.00 -0.07
CA PRO A 34 -19.06 10.99 0.98
C PRO A 34 -17.83 11.15 1.87
N ILE A 35 -17.75 12.25 2.61
CA ILE A 35 -16.77 12.41 3.70
C ILE A 35 -17.15 11.44 4.84
N PRO A 36 -16.18 10.72 5.44
CA PRO A 36 -14.72 10.81 5.21
C PRO A 36 -14.16 9.80 4.21
N LEU A 37 -14.99 8.99 3.54
CA LEU A 37 -14.54 7.90 2.68
C LEU A 37 -13.72 8.40 1.49
N ASN A 38 -14.10 9.52 0.86
CA ASN A 38 -13.32 10.12 -0.22
C ASN A 38 -11.88 10.45 0.18
N ILE A 39 -11.65 10.90 1.42
CA ILE A 39 -10.32 11.21 1.96
C ILE A 39 -9.51 9.92 2.10
N ILE A 40 -10.12 8.85 2.63
CA ILE A 40 -9.45 7.55 2.77
C ILE A 40 -9.07 6.99 1.40
N LEU A 41 -9.96 7.08 0.42
CA LEU A 41 -9.69 6.66 -0.96
C LEU A 41 -8.59 7.50 -1.62
N ALA A 42 -8.56 8.81 -1.37
CA ALA A 42 -7.50 9.70 -1.88
C ALA A 42 -6.13 9.36 -1.28
N ILE A 43 -6.05 9.07 0.03
CA ILE A 43 -4.81 8.60 0.67
C ILE A 43 -4.38 7.26 0.07
N GLY A 44 -5.33 6.33 -0.14
CA GLY A 44 -5.05 5.05 -0.79
C GLY A 44 -4.55 5.20 -2.23
N HIS A 45 -5.12 6.12 -3.00
CA HIS A 45 -4.67 6.42 -4.37
C HIS A 45 -3.24 6.98 -4.38
N ALA A 46 -2.94 7.95 -3.53
CA ALA A 46 -1.60 8.50 -3.38
C ALA A 46 -0.56 7.42 -3.01
N ALA A 47 -0.89 6.55 -2.06
CA ALA A 47 0.00 5.49 -1.60
C ALA A 47 0.19 4.35 -2.62
N PHE A 48 -0.90 3.79 -3.15
CA PHE A 48 -0.88 2.52 -3.89
C PHE A 48 -0.91 2.67 -5.42
N VAL A 49 -1.35 3.80 -5.95
CA VAL A 49 -1.41 4.05 -7.40
C VAL A 49 -0.30 4.99 -7.83
N ARG A 50 -0.15 6.12 -7.13
CA ARG A 50 0.90 7.11 -7.40
C ARG A 50 2.25 6.75 -6.79
N GLY A 51 2.26 5.90 -5.76
CA GLY A 51 3.49 5.43 -5.12
C GLY A 51 4.19 6.51 -4.30
N GLU A 52 3.48 7.50 -3.75
CA GLU A 52 4.09 8.69 -3.15
C GLU A 52 4.97 8.40 -1.92
N GLN A 53 4.84 7.23 -1.30
CA GLN A 53 5.70 6.82 -0.18
C GLN A 53 7.13 6.47 -0.60
N THR A 54 7.34 6.02 -1.84
CA THR A 54 8.65 5.54 -2.33
C THR A 54 8.98 6.07 -3.73
N GLY A 55 8.18 6.99 -4.27
CA GLY A 55 8.32 7.56 -5.60
C GLY A 55 9.36 8.67 -5.71
N PHE A 56 10.16 8.88 -4.66
CA PHE A 56 11.20 9.91 -4.60
C PHE A 56 12.43 9.39 -3.84
N GLU A 57 13.58 10.02 -4.09
CA GLU A 57 14.81 9.80 -3.32
C GLU A 57 14.92 10.81 -2.18
N ILE A 58 15.41 10.38 -1.04
CA ILE A 58 15.61 11.25 0.13
C ILE A 58 16.76 12.21 -0.17
N ASP A 59 16.47 13.50 -0.21
CA ASP A 59 17.49 14.54 -0.25
C ASP A 59 18.18 14.62 1.12
N PRO A 60 19.47 14.27 1.25
CA PRO A 60 20.16 14.23 2.53
C PRO A 60 20.31 15.61 3.20
N ALA A 61 20.09 16.70 2.46
CA ALA A 61 20.05 18.05 3.04
C ALA A 61 18.70 18.39 3.69
N LYS A 62 17.64 17.59 3.44
CA LYS A 62 16.26 17.85 3.89
C LYS A 62 15.68 16.74 4.76
N GLY A 63 16.20 15.53 4.67
CA GLY A 63 15.69 14.37 5.38
C GLY A 63 16.70 13.24 5.44
N VAL A 64 16.38 12.26 6.27
CA VAL A 64 17.22 11.09 6.58
C VAL A 64 16.31 9.91 6.86
N ASP A 65 16.79 8.70 6.60
CA ASP A 65 16.06 7.47 6.88
C ASP A 65 16.22 7.09 8.37
N ALA A 66 15.10 6.84 9.05
CA ALA A 66 15.11 6.47 10.45
C ALA A 66 15.79 5.12 10.71
N SER A 67 15.70 4.16 9.77
CA SER A 67 16.35 2.85 9.87
C SER A 67 17.87 2.94 9.75
N GLU A 68 18.38 3.92 8.98
CA GLU A 68 19.81 4.22 8.91
C GLU A 68 20.30 4.95 10.16
N LEU A 69 19.49 5.87 10.70
CA LEU A 69 19.84 6.63 11.91
C LEU A 69 19.86 5.78 13.18
N TYR A 70 18.94 4.81 13.28
CA TYR A 70 18.74 4.01 14.49
C TYR A 70 18.79 2.52 14.18
N PRO A 71 19.95 1.99 13.73
CA PRO A 71 20.08 0.60 13.28
C PRO A 71 19.86 -0.42 14.41
N ASP A 72 20.02 0.01 15.66
CA ASP A 72 19.81 -0.85 16.84
C ASP A 72 18.33 -1.00 17.22
N VAL A 73 17.43 -0.18 16.65
CA VAL A 73 15.99 -0.29 16.90
C VAL A 73 15.45 -1.50 16.15
N LYS A 74 14.89 -2.44 16.91
CA LYS A 74 14.23 -3.62 16.36
C LYS A 74 12.78 -3.29 15.98
N TYR A 75 12.57 -2.97 14.71
CA TYR A 75 11.23 -2.76 14.16
C TYR A 75 10.47 -4.08 14.02
N THR A 76 9.17 -4.05 14.29
CA THR A 76 8.29 -5.16 13.93
C THR A 76 8.14 -5.23 12.42
N THR A 77 8.48 -6.37 11.84
CA THR A 77 8.34 -6.62 10.41
C THR A 77 6.87 -6.77 10.00
N VAL A 78 6.59 -6.63 8.70
CA VAL A 78 5.24 -6.89 8.16
C VAL A 78 4.78 -8.32 8.46
N ASP A 79 5.68 -9.31 8.34
CA ASP A 79 5.36 -10.71 8.61
C ASP A 79 4.98 -10.93 10.08
N GLU A 80 5.80 -10.44 11.02
CA GLU A 80 5.52 -10.54 12.45
C GLU A 80 4.20 -9.87 12.83
N TYR A 81 3.90 -8.71 12.24
CA TYR A 81 2.64 -8.02 12.50
C TYR A 81 1.44 -8.79 11.96
N LEU A 82 1.51 -9.30 10.72
CA LEU A 82 0.42 -10.06 10.10
C LEU A 82 0.18 -11.41 10.78
N ASN A 83 1.22 -12.05 11.33
CA ASN A 83 1.10 -13.28 12.11
C ASN A 83 0.17 -13.12 13.34
N ARG A 84 -0.08 -11.90 13.83
CA ARG A 84 -1.02 -11.64 14.93
C ARG A 84 -2.50 -11.83 14.55
N PHE A 85 -2.80 -11.90 13.25
CA PHE A 85 -4.17 -12.02 12.72
C PHE A 85 -4.46 -13.41 12.10
N LEU A 86 -3.52 -14.34 12.22
CA LEU A 86 -3.64 -15.72 11.72
C LEU A 86 -4.34 -16.64 12.70
#